data_AF-W9VEE0-F1
#
_entry.id   AF-W9VEE0-F1
#
_cell.length_a   1.000
_cell.length_b   1.000
_cell.length_c   1.000
_cell.angle_alpha   90.00
_cell.angle_beta   90.00
_cell.angle_gamma   90.00
#
_symmetry.space_group_name_H-M   'P 1'
#
loop_
_entity.id
_entity.type
_entity.pdbx_description
1 polymer ?
#
loop_
_entity_poly.entity_id
_entity_poly.type
_entity_poly.pdbx_seq_one_letter_code
_entity_poly.pdbx_strand_id
1 'polypeptide(L)'
;MNLIKGSLNIAPIWKRAIAIIIDSIILGLIYWIIVSAILILSVFSIDIDALIVFDLFLLIVCPPIYFAVMHSSTKHATFGKQIMKIQVVHLQGNTLTFGRALGREVLRNTLVLFTYFLALFTQNKQTLHDYLVKTVVVNKSSNRGSIPSIDPIPDPIPAPPNIPDEPSEIPKPSHNAWVISGFCNSGDAVRFSVSQQELEAGIVLGGRKTEDTTHIVPDNTVSGRHLRLRLQLDTGSTSLILEDLDSMNGTLVDEQRLQPHHPKRISLQSRIQIGGSEIQVSRG
;
A
#
# COMPACT_ATOMS: atom_id res chain seq x y z
N MET A 1 7.92 4.45 18.63
CA MET A 1 7.99 4.24 17.17
C MET A 1 7.00 3.12 16.82
N ASN A 2 5.73 3.46 16.68
CA ASN A 2 4.64 2.49 16.63
C ASN A 2 4.49 1.95 15.21
N LEU A 3 5.10 0.80 14.97
CA LEU A 3 4.90 0.01 13.77
C LEU A 3 3.47 -0.51 13.73
N ILE A 4 2.86 -0.42 12.55
CA ILE A 4 1.54 -0.94 12.20
C ILE A 4 1.43 -2.39 12.69
N LYS A 5 0.67 -2.61 13.78
CA LYS A 5 0.25 -3.94 14.27
C LYS A 5 -0.84 -4.53 13.36
N GLY A 6 -0.54 -4.67 12.07
CA GLY A 6 -0.98 -5.84 11.33
C GLY A 6 0.12 -6.88 11.56
N SER A 7 -0.22 -8.15 11.79
CA SER A 7 0.78 -9.21 11.93
C SER A 7 1.50 -9.43 10.59
N LEU A 8 2.38 -8.51 10.20
CA LEU A 8 3.27 -8.63 9.04
C LEU A 8 4.19 -9.81 9.34
N ASN A 9 3.90 -10.95 8.73
CA ASN A 9 4.74 -12.12 8.88
C ASN A 9 6.06 -11.90 8.13
N ILE A 10 7.05 -11.42 8.86
CA ILE A 10 8.39 -11.09 8.35
C ILE A 10 9.02 -12.37 7.79
N ALA A 11 9.50 -12.28 6.55
CA ALA A 11 10.18 -13.40 5.92
C ALA A 11 11.50 -13.71 6.63
N PRO A 12 11.75 -14.96 7.05
CA PRO A 12 13.01 -15.34 7.68
C PRO A 12 14.17 -15.17 6.70
N ILE A 13 15.35 -14.84 7.24
CA ILE A 13 16.55 -14.48 6.47
C ILE A 13 16.96 -15.59 5.49
N TRP A 14 16.82 -16.86 5.88
CA TRP A 14 17.16 -18.00 5.01
C TRP A 14 16.32 -18.06 3.73
N LYS A 15 15.03 -17.68 3.77
CA LYS A 15 14.21 -17.60 2.54
C LYS A 15 14.73 -16.51 1.59
N ARG A 16 15.24 -15.41 2.15
CA ARG A 16 15.86 -14.33 1.37
C ARG A 16 17.18 -14.81 0.74
N ALA A 17 17.99 -15.57 1.48
CA ALA A 17 19.23 -16.16 0.98
C ALA A 17 18.96 -17.14 -0.17
N ILE A 18 18.00 -18.07 -0.02
CA ILE A 18 17.62 -18.99 -1.09
C ILE A 18 17.08 -18.25 -2.31
N ALA A 19 16.25 -17.22 -2.12
CA ALA A 19 15.77 -16.42 -3.24
C ALA A 19 16.92 -15.79 -4.04
N ILE A 20 17.96 -15.29 -3.37
CA ILE A 20 19.15 -14.74 -4.02
C ILE A 20 19.91 -15.83 -4.77
N ILE A 21 20.07 -17.02 -4.20
CA ILE A 21 20.72 -18.15 -4.87
C ILE A 21 19.97 -18.50 -6.16
N ILE A 22 18.64 -18.58 -6.11
CA ILE A 22 17.80 -18.86 -7.29
C ILE A 22 17.97 -17.76 -8.34
N ASP A 23 17.88 -16.49 -7.94
CA ASP A 23 18.07 -15.36 -8.87
C ASP A 23 19.49 -15.38 -9.48
N SER A 24 20.53 -15.73 -8.70
CA SER A 24 21.91 -15.87 -9.18
C SER A 24 22.08 -17.01 -10.18
N ILE A 25 21.40 -18.14 -10.00
CA ILE A 25 21.41 -19.26 -10.96
C ILE A 25 20.73 -18.82 -12.27
N ILE A 26 19.57 -18.17 -12.18
CA ILE A 26 18.83 -17.71 -13.37
C ILE A 26 19.65 -16.68 -14.15
N LEU A 27 20.15 -15.64 -13.46
CA LEU A 27 20.96 -14.60 -14.10
C LEU A 27 22.29 -15.16 -14.63
N GLY A 28 22.93 -16.08 -13.89
CA GLY A 28 24.16 -16.75 -14.31
C GLY A 28 23.97 -17.59 -15.57
N LEU A 29 22.86 -18.31 -15.69
CA LEU A 29 22.53 -19.07 -16.90
C LEU A 29 22.30 -18.14 -18.10
N ILE A 30 21.54 -17.06 -17.92
CA ILE A 30 21.30 -16.06 -18.97
C ILE A 30 22.62 -15.43 -19.41
N TYR A 31 23.46 -15.02 -18.45
CA TYR A 31 24.78 -14.48 -18.71
C TYR A 31 25.66 -15.46 -19.49
N TRP A 32 25.71 -16.73 -19.08
CA TRP A 32 26.48 -17.76 -19.75
C TRP A 32 26.04 -17.97 -21.21
N ILE A 33 24.73 -17.99 -21.47
CA ILE A 33 24.18 -18.08 -22.83
C ILE A 33 24.62 -16.87 -23.67
N ILE A 34 24.50 -15.64 -23.13
CA ILE A 34 24.90 -14.42 -23.84
C ILE A 34 26.40 -14.43 -24.17
N VAL A 35 27.24 -14.70 -23.17
CA VAL A 35 28.70 -14.72 -23.35
C VAL A 35 29.12 -15.81 -24.34
N SER A 36 28.54 -17.01 -24.24
CA SER A 36 28.83 -18.10 -25.18
C SER A 36 28.43 -17.75 -26.62
N ALA A 37 27.28 -17.12 -26.82
CA ALA A 37 26.84 -16.66 -28.14
C ALA A 37 27.78 -15.58 -28.71
N ILE A 38 28.20 -14.61 -27.88
CA ILE A 38 29.16 -13.57 -28.27
C ILE A 38 30.51 -14.20 -28.62
N LEU A 39 30.99 -15.18 -27.86
CA LEU A 39 32.28 -15.84 -28.11
C LEU A 39 32.28 -16.67 -29.40
N ILE A 40 31.15 -17.30 -29.73
CA ILE A 40 30.95 -17.99 -31.02
C ILE A 40 30.97 -16.98 -32.17
N LEU A 41 30.34 -15.81 -31.99
CA LEU A 41 30.34 -14.72 -32.98
C LEU A 41 31.67 -13.96 -33.03
N SER A 42 32.48 -13.96 -31.96
CA SER A 42 33.78 -13.26 -31.93
C SER A 42 34.85 -13.93 -32.76
N VAL A 43 34.62 -15.18 -33.19
CA VAL A 43 35.45 -15.88 -34.19
C VAL A 43 35.55 -15.06 -35.50
N PHE A 44 34.63 -14.13 -35.75
CA PHE A 44 34.63 -13.19 -36.88
C PHE A 44 35.46 -11.91 -36.66
N SER A 45 36.55 -11.97 -35.89
CA SER A 45 37.52 -10.87 -35.67
C SER A 45 37.02 -9.71 -34.81
N ILE A 46 36.33 -10.00 -33.70
CA ILE A 46 36.02 -8.97 -32.70
C ILE A 46 37.25 -8.67 -31.84
N ASP A 47 37.47 -7.40 -31.54
CA ASP A 47 38.53 -6.93 -30.63
C ASP A 47 38.32 -7.44 -29.20
N ILE A 48 39.34 -8.08 -28.64
CA ILE A 48 39.32 -8.67 -27.29
C ILE A 48 39.15 -7.58 -26.22
N ASP A 49 39.75 -6.41 -26.39
CA ASP A 49 39.66 -5.33 -25.41
C ASP A 49 38.23 -4.78 -25.34
N ALA A 50 37.56 -4.67 -26.48
CA ALA A 50 36.15 -4.28 -26.55
C ALA A 50 35.24 -5.34 -25.88
N LEU A 51 35.55 -6.63 -26.03
CA LEU A 51 34.81 -7.71 -25.36
C LEU A 51 34.96 -7.65 -23.84
N ILE A 52 36.16 -7.39 -23.33
CA ILE A 52 36.41 -7.27 -21.89
C ILE A 52 35.63 -6.08 -21.30
N VAL A 53 35.67 -4.93 -21.96
CA VAL A 53 34.92 -3.74 -21.52
C VAL A 53 33.42 -3.99 -21.55
N PHE A 54 32.91 -4.63 -22.59
CA PHE A 54 31.50 -4.98 -22.71
C PHE A 54 31.05 -5.98 -21.63
N ASP A 55 31.86 -7.00 -21.36
CA ASP A 55 31.60 -7.98 -20.31
C ASP A 55 31.55 -7.35 -18.92
N LEU A 56 32.52 -6.48 -18.60
CA LEU A 56 32.56 -5.74 -17.35
C LEU A 56 31.33 -4.82 -17.19
N PHE A 57 30.93 -4.14 -18.26
CA PHE A 57 29.73 -3.31 -18.28
C PHE A 57 28.49 -4.16 -17.96
N LEU A 58 28.35 -5.31 -18.61
CA LEU A 58 27.21 -6.21 -18.44
C LEU A 58 27.14 -6.74 -17.00
N LEU A 59 28.27 -7.11 -16.40
CA LEU A 59 28.34 -7.62 -15.03
C LEU A 59 28.01 -6.55 -13.97
N ILE A 60 28.42 -5.29 -14.18
CA ILE A 60 28.23 -4.21 -13.21
C ILE A 60 26.84 -3.56 -13.35
N VAL A 61 26.37 -3.34 -14.57
CA VAL A 61 25.21 -2.49 -14.85
C VAL A 61 23.91 -3.29 -14.92
N CYS A 62 23.92 -4.47 -15.54
CA CYS A 62 22.69 -5.23 -15.76
C CYS A 62 22.05 -5.77 -14.47
N PRO A 63 22.79 -6.34 -13.50
CA PRO A 63 22.16 -6.91 -12.30
C PRO A 63 21.40 -5.88 -11.44
N PRO A 64 21.97 -4.70 -11.09
CA PRO A 64 21.23 -3.68 -10.35
C PRO A 64 19.95 -3.23 -11.07
N ILE A 65 20.01 -3.08 -12.39
CA ILE A 65 18.84 -2.73 -13.21
C ILE A 65 17.78 -3.84 -13.15
N TYR A 66 18.16 -5.10 -13.35
CA TYR A 66 17.25 -6.25 -13.24
C TYR A 66 16.53 -6.25 -11.89
N PHE A 67 17.28 -6.16 -10.79
CA PHE A 67 16.69 -6.17 -9.46
C PHE A 67 15.82 -4.93 -9.20
N ALA A 68 16.22 -3.75 -9.70
CA ALA A 68 15.45 -2.53 -9.55
C ALA A 68 14.09 -2.63 -10.26
N VAL A 69 14.09 -3.04 -11.54
CA VAL A 69 12.88 -3.24 -12.34
C VAL A 69 11.95 -4.25 -11.68
N MET A 70 12.47 -5.39 -11.25
CA MET A 70 11.67 -6.45 -10.65
C MET A 70 11.04 -6.03 -9.31
N HIS A 71 11.76 -5.25 -8.50
CA HIS A 71 11.23 -4.75 -7.23
C HIS A 71 10.25 -3.58 -7.41
N SER A 72 10.40 -2.77 -8.46
CA SER A 72 9.43 -1.71 -8.80
C SER A 72 8.22 -2.21 -9.60
N SER A 73 8.26 -3.44 -10.09
CA SER A 73 7.12 -4.06 -10.77
C SER A 73 5.93 -4.29 -9.82
N THR A 74 4.74 -4.51 -10.39
CA THR A 74 3.51 -4.84 -9.65
C THR A 74 3.61 -6.10 -8.78
N LYS A 75 4.63 -6.93 -9.01
CA LYS A 75 4.88 -8.17 -8.24
C LYS A 75 5.74 -7.93 -7.00
N HIS A 76 6.46 -6.80 -6.92
CA HIS A 76 7.37 -6.43 -5.82
C HIS A 76 8.36 -7.53 -5.39
N ALA A 77 8.73 -8.41 -6.32
CA ALA A 77 9.52 -9.59 -6.07
C ALA A 77 10.23 -10.04 -7.34
N THR A 78 11.50 -10.43 -7.21
CA THR A 78 12.30 -11.11 -8.22
C THR A 78 11.82 -12.54 -8.43
N PHE A 79 12.32 -13.26 -9.44
CA PHE A 79 11.86 -14.62 -9.70
C PHE A 79 12.13 -15.56 -8.52
N GLY A 80 13.33 -15.51 -7.93
CA GLY A 80 13.67 -16.25 -6.73
C GLY A 80 12.78 -15.90 -5.54
N LYS A 81 12.47 -14.61 -5.35
CA LYS A 81 11.54 -14.17 -4.29
C LYS A 81 10.10 -14.63 -4.54
N GLN A 82 9.66 -14.64 -5.80
CA GLN A 82 8.34 -15.17 -6.19
C GLN A 82 8.22 -16.66 -5.88
N ILE A 83 9.26 -17.45 -6.21
CA ILE A 83 9.33 -18.89 -5.91
C ILE A 83 9.28 -19.11 -4.39
N MET A 84 10.03 -18.32 -3.62
CA MET A 84 10.05 -18.39 -2.16
C MET A 84 8.79 -17.80 -1.49
N LYS A 85 7.83 -17.28 -2.29
CA LYS A 85 6.60 -16.62 -1.84
C LYS A 85 6.87 -15.48 -0.87
N ILE A 86 7.90 -14.68 -1.13
CA ILE A 86 8.28 -13.49 -0.36
C ILE A 86 8.26 -12.26 -1.25
N GLN A 87 7.99 -11.08 -0.67
CA GLN A 87 7.91 -9.83 -1.42
C GLN A 87 8.47 -8.67 -0.60
N VAL A 88 9.04 -7.68 -1.30
CA VAL A 88 9.55 -6.44 -0.70
C VAL A 88 8.40 -5.46 -0.63
N VAL A 89 8.06 -4.97 0.56
CA VAL A 89 7.02 -3.95 0.74
C VAL A 89 7.62 -2.71 1.39
N HIS A 90 7.11 -1.54 1.00
CA HIS A 90 7.45 -0.29 1.67
C HIS A 90 6.76 -0.24 3.04
N LEU A 91 7.42 0.33 4.06
CA LEU A 91 6.84 0.46 5.41
C LEU A 91 5.57 1.33 5.46
N GLN A 92 5.30 2.09 4.39
CA GLN A 92 4.12 2.96 4.26
C GLN A 92 3.05 2.38 3.31
N GLY A 93 3.17 1.12 2.88
CA GLY A 93 2.18 0.43 2.04
C GLY A 93 2.24 0.74 0.54
N ASN A 94 3.07 1.70 0.12
CA ASN A 94 3.21 2.09 -1.28
C ASN A 94 4.11 1.13 -2.08
N THR A 95 3.92 1.13 -3.41
CA THR A 95 4.82 0.46 -4.36
C THR A 95 6.20 1.11 -4.36
N LEU A 96 7.26 0.31 -4.51
CA LEU A 96 8.62 0.84 -4.53
C LEU A 96 8.88 1.53 -5.87
N THR A 97 9.14 2.83 -5.88
CA THR A 97 9.50 3.54 -7.11
C THR A 97 10.83 3.03 -7.66
N PHE A 98 10.99 3.01 -8.98
CA PHE A 98 12.19 2.51 -9.66
C PHE A 98 13.48 3.14 -9.11
N GLY A 99 13.52 4.48 -8.94
CA GLY A 99 14.70 5.16 -8.39
C GLY A 99 15.06 4.74 -6.97
N ARG A 100 14.07 4.48 -6.11
CA ARG A 100 14.30 3.94 -4.76
C ARG A 100 14.75 2.48 -4.79
N ALA A 101 14.18 1.69 -5.70
CA ALA A 101 14.61 0.30 -5.93
C ALA A 101 16.06 0.24 -6.40
N LEU A 102 16.44 1.10 -7.35
CA LEU A 102 17.80 1.21 -7.87
C LEU A 102 18.79 1.65 -6.79
N GLY A 103 18.46 2.70 -6.02
CA GLY A 103 19.27 3.13 -4.88
C GLY A 103 19.47 2.02 -3.83
N ARG A 104 18.43 1.22 -3.57
CA ARG A 104 18.51 0.04 -2.69
C ARG A 104 19.50 -1.00 -3.21
N GLU A 105 19.49 -1.26 -4.51
CA GLU A 105 20.34 -2.29 -5.14
C GLU A 105 21.79 -1.85 -5.31
N VAL A 106 22.03 -0.59 -5.66
CA VAL A 106 23.39 -0.02 -5.68
C VAL A 106 24.00 -0.09 -4.28
N LEU A 107 23.26 0.33 -3.26
CA LEU A 107 23.72 0.28 -1.88
C LEU A 107 23.93 -1.16 -1.37
N ARG A 108 23.09 -2.10 -1.82
CA ARG A 108 23.28 -3.55 -1.56
C ARG A 108 24.60 -4.03 -2.14
N ASN A 109 24.92 -3.67 -3.38
CA ASN A 109 26.12 -4.11 -4.08
C ASN A 109 27.40 -3.51 -3.48
N THR A 110 27.35 -2.28 -2.98
CA THR A 110 28.50 -1.61 -2.35
C THR A 110 28.76 -2.11 -0.91
N LEU A 111 27.73 -2.57 -0.20
CA LEU A 111 27.81 -2.89 1.23
C LEU A 111 27.49 -4.37 1.55
N VAL A 112 27.75 -5.29 0.62
CA VAL A 112 27.35 -6.71 0.70
C VAL A 112 27.72 -7.36 2.04
N LEU A 113 28.96 -7.20 2.53
CA LEU A 113 29.41 -7.83 3.79
C LEU A 113 28.79 -7.20 5.05
N PHE A 114 28.59 -5.88 5.05
CA PHE A 114 28.05 -5.14 6.19
C PHE A 114 26.52 -5.26 6.32
N THR A 115 25.83 -5.49 5.19
CA THR A 115 24.36 -5.48 5.12
C THR A 115 23.70 -6.72 5.72
N TYR A 116 24.34 -7.90 5.64
CA TYR A 116 23.84 -9.14 6.25
C TYR A 116 24.21 -9.25 7.72
N PHE A 117 25.37 -8.70 8.13
CA PHE A 117 25.81 -8.72 9.52
C PHE A 117 24.84 -7.98 10.44
N LEU A 118 24.35 -6.80 10.01
CA LEU A 118 23.38 -6.02 10.78
C LEU A 118 22.00 -6.71 10.89
N ALA A 119 21.58 -7.44 9.85
CA ALA A 119 20.27 -8.10 9.80
C ALA A 119 20.08 -9.19 10.86
N LEU A 120 21.18 -9.70 11.43
CA LEU A 120 21.16 -10.67 12.53
C LEU A 120 20.81 -10.02 13.88
N PHE A 121 21.01 -8.71 14.05
CA PHE A 121 20.83 -7.98 15.31
C PHE A 121 19.58 -7.09 15.35
N THR A 122 18.85 -6.92 14.24
CA THR A 122 17.66 -6.06 14.17
C THR A 122 16.37 -6.83 14.49
N GLN A 123 15.51 -6.27 15.37
CA GLN A 123 14.23 -6.87 15.78
C GLN A 123 13.29 -7.20 14.59
N ASN A 124 13.34 -6.44 13.50
CA ASN A 124 12.55 -6.67 12.29
C ASN A 124 13.28 -7.49 11.20
N LYS A 125 14.46 -8.05 11.50
CA LYS A 125 15.33 -8.76 10.54
C LYS A 125 15.54 -7.99 9.22
N GLN A 126 15.63 -6.67 9.32
CA GLN A 126 15.88 -5.76 8.20
C GLN A 126 17.39 -5.65 7.96
N THR A 127 17.80 -5.73 6.70
CA THR A 127 19.16 -5.43 6.25
C THR A 127 19.38 -3.91 6.27
N LEU A 128 20.64 -3.45 6.32
CA LEU A 128 20.98 -2.03 6.36
C LEU A 128 20.36 -1.23 5.20
N HIS A 129 20.39 -1.80 3.99
CA HIS A 129 19.77 -1.18 2.81
C HIS A 129 18.25 -1.18 2.88
N ASP A 130 17.63 -2.19 3.50
CA ASP A 130 16.18 -2.20 3.72
C ASP A 130 15.77 -1.12 4.74
N TYR A 131 16.57 -0.91 5.80
CA TYR A 131 16.35 0.15 6.80
C TYR A 131 16.45 1.55 6.20
N LEU A 132 17.52 1.82 5.45
CA LEU A 132 17.76 3.14 4.82
C LEU A 132 16.68 3.50 3.80
N VAL A 133 16.16 2.51 3.08
CA VAL A 133 15.10 2.70 2.06
C VAL A 133 13.70 2.49 2.65
N LYS A 134 13.58 2.25 3.96
CA LYS A 134 12.30 2.03 4.66
C LYS A 134 11.45 0.91 4.04
N THR A 135 12.10 -0.21 3.75
CA THR A 135 11.48 -1.42 3.19
C THR A 135 11.58 -2.62 4.15
N VAL A 136 10.71 -3.60 3.95
CA VAL A 136 10.73 -4.86 4.69
C VAL A 136 10.30 -6.00 3.76
N VAL A 137 10.80 -7.21 3.98
CA VAL A 137 10.37 -8.39 3.22
C VAL A 137 9.42 -9.23 4.05
N VAL A 138 8.29 -9.57 3.46
CA VAL A 138 7.19 -10.28 4.11
C VAL A 138 6.82 -11.53 3.33
N ASN A 139 6.28 -12.53 4.01
CA ASN A 139 5.69 -13.69 3.35
C ASN A 139 4.40 -13.29 2.62
N LYS A 140 4.26 -13.68 1.34
CA LYS A 140 3.11 -13.34 0.48
C LYS A 140 1.79 -13.94 0.99
N SER A 141 1.85 -15.03 1.76
CA SER A 141 0.67 -15.62 2.44
C SER A 141 0.10 -14.77 3.57
N SER A 142 0.82 -13.74 4.02
CA SER A 142 0.40 -12.87 5.13
C SER A 142 -0.37 -11.62 4.69
N ASN A 143 -0.49 -11.39 3.37
CA ASN A 143 -1.25 -10.25 2.82
C ASN A 143 -2.44 -10.71 1.96
N ARG A 144 -2.80 -12.00 2.08
CA ARG A 144 -4.14 -12.43 1.71
C ARG A 144 -4.99 -12.08 2.92
N GLY A 145 -5.75 -11.00 2.84
CA GLY A 145 -7.05 -11.01 3.51
C GLY A 145 -7.68 -12.33 3.11
N SER A 146 -7.70 -13.28 4.02
CA SER A 146 -8.52 -14.47 3.89
C SER A 146 -9.93 -13.94 3.74
N ILE A 147 -10.44 -13.87 2.52
CA ILE A 147 -11.76 -14.44 2.32
C ILE A 147 -11.54 -15.89 2.80
N PRO A 148 -12.08 -16.30 3.96
CA PRO A 148 -12.02 -17.71 4.32
C PRO A 148 -12.52 -18.45 3.08
N SER A 149 -11.78 -19.46 2.63
CA SER A 149 -12.36 -20.43 1.70
C SER A 149 -13.72 -20.77 2.30
N ILE A 150 -14.80 -20.41 1.62
CA ILE A 150 -16.12 -20.88 1.96
C ILE A 150 -15.96 -22.39 1.88
N ASP A 151 -15.91 -23.05 3.04
CA ASP A 151 -16.03 -24.50 3.09
C ASP A 151 -17.25 -24.85 2.24
N PRO A 152 -17.21 -25.93 1.43
CA PRO A 152 -18.40 -26.38 0.72
C PRO A 152 -19.55 -26.36 1.70
N ILE A 153 -20.62 -25.63 1.35
CA ILE A 153 -21.78 -25.42 2.21
C ILE A 153 -22.13 -26.79 2.82
N PRO A 154 -21.98 -26.98 4.15
CA PRO A 154 -22.41 -28.21 4.77
C PRO A 154 -23.86 -28.45 4.38
N ASP A 155 -24.25 -29.71 4.16
CA ASP A 155 -25.61 -30.06 3.76
C ASP A 155 -26.63 -29.23 4.56
N PRO A 156 -27.69 -28.71 3.91
CA PRO A 156 -28.61 -27.79 4.55
C PRO A 156 -29.01 -28.31 5.93
N ILE A 157 -28.69 -27.53 6.97
CA ILE A 157 -29.09 -27.84 8.34
C ILE A 157 -30.61 -28.07 8.30
N PRO A 158 -31.13 -29.21 8.81
CA PRO A 158 -32.56 -29.47 8.82
C PRO A 158 -33.25 -28.28 9.49
N ALA A 159 -34.30 -27.77 8.83
CA ALA A 159 -34.97 -26.53 9.21
C ALA A 159 -35.28 -26.53 10.72
N PRO A 160 -34.92 -25.46 11.45
CA PRO A 160 -35.23 -25.36 12.86
C PRO A 160 -36.76 -25.40 13.07
N PRO A 161 -37.25 -26.01 14.16
CA PRO A 161 -38.68 -26.04 14.47
C PRO A 161 -39.20 -24.60 14.63
N ASN A 162 -40.40 -24.34 14.08
CA ASN A 162 -41.06 -23.03 14.01
C ASN A 162 -40.75 -22.14 15.24
N ILE A 163 -39.84 -21.20 15.04
CA ILE A 163 -39.61 -20.08 15.94
C ILE A 163 -40.79 -19.12 15.69
N PRO A 164 -41.54 -18.67 16.72
CA PRO A 164 -42.57 -17.65 16.54
C PRO A 164 -41.94 -16.43 15.89
N ASP A 165 -42.58 -15.90 14.84
CA ASP A 165 -42.10 -14.80 14.00
C ASP A 165 -41.38 -13.70 14.79
N GLU A 166 -40.05 -13.79 14.85
CA GLU A 166 -39.19 -12.74 15.34
C GLU A 166 -39.21 -11.64 14.26
N PRO A 167 -39.58 -10.39 14.57
CA PRO A 167 -39.78 -9.38 13.53
C PRO A 167 -38.49 -9.14 12.76
N SER A 168 -38.52 -9.41 11.45
CA SER A 168 -37.46 -9.08 10.52
C SER A 168 -37.36 -7.55 10.35
N GLU A 169 -36.76 -6.86 11.31
CA GLU A 169 -36.24 -5.52 11.09
C GLU A 169 -34.94 -5.63 10.30
N ILE A 170 -35.06 -5.67 8.98
CA ILE A 170 -34.09 -4.95 8.15
C ILE A 170 -34.14 -3.51 8.68
N PRO A 171 -33.04 -2.91 9.19
CA PRO A 171 -33.11 -1.55 9.70
C PRO A 171 -33.56 -0.66 8.55
N LYS A 172 -34.81 -0.19 8.66
CA LYS A 172 -35.36 0.90 7.86
C LYS A 172 -34.29 2.02 7.85
N PRO A 173 -34.01 2.68 6.70
CA PRO A 173 -33.11 3.83 6.72
C PRO A 173 -33.62 4.79 7.80
N SER A 174 -32.81 4.99 8.85
CA SER A 174 -33.20 5.86 9.93
C SER A 174 -33.37 7.25 9.31
N HIS A 175 -34.54 7.87 9.51
CA HIS A 175 -34.95 9.14 8.90
C HIS A 175 -34.05 10.36 9.26
N ASN A 176 -32.88 10.14 9.88
CA ASN A 176 -31.90 11.14 10.31
C ASN A 176 -30.44 10.74 9.97
N ALA A 177 -30.22 9.80 9.05
CA ALA A 177 -28.86 9.40 8.65
C ALA A 177 -28.26 10.41 7.66
N TRP A 178 -27.04 10.88 7.95
CA TRP A 178 -26.24 11.65 7.01
C TRP A 178 -25.50 10.70 6.09
N VAL A 179 -25.46 11.01 4.80
CA VAL A 179 -24.79 10.18 3.80
C VAL A 179 -23.63 10.95 3.24
N ILE A 180 -22.43 10.35 3.34
CA ILE A 180 -21.24 10.84 2.69
C ILE A 180 -20.98 9.93 1.51
N SER A 181 -21.01 10.50 0.31
CA SER A 181 -20.88 9.76 -0.93
C SER A 181 -20.00 10.48 -1.93
N GLY A 182 -19.35 9.73 -2.81
CA GLY A 182 -18.47 10.31 -3.83
C GLY A 182 -17.71 9.26 -4.61
N PHE A 183 -16.62 9.68 -5.23
CA PHE A 183 -15.76 8.84 -6.05
C PHE A 183 -14.29 9.02 -5.66
N CYS A 184 -13.57 7.91 -5.58
CA CYS A 184 -12.12 7.91 -5.46
C CYS A 184 -11.46 8.33 -6.79
N ASN A 185 -10.19 8.71 -6.73
CA ASN A 185 -9.39 8.99 -7.94
C ASN A 185 -9.27 7.76 -8.87
N SER A 186 -9.48 6.54 -8.35
CA SER A 186 -9.56 5.30 -9.14
C SER A 186 -10.87 5.14 -9.93
N GLY A 187 -11.88 5.95 -9.63
CA GLY A 187 -13.25 5.80 -10.16
C GLY A 187 -14.17 4.94 -9.28
N ASP A 188 -13.66 4.34 -8.20
CA ASP A 188 -14.47 3.55 -7.28
C ASP A 188 -15.43 4.44 -6.47
N ALA A 189 -16.68 4.00 -6.33
CA ALA A 189 -17.67 4.71 -5.53
C ALA A 189 -17.40 4.53 -4.03
N VAL A 190 -17.53 5.63 -3.28
CA VAL A 190 -17.46 5.65 -1.82
C VAL A 190 -18.82 6.07 -1.29
N ARG A 191 -19.36 5.31 -0.34
CA ARG A 191 -20.59 5.67 0.36
C ARG A 191 -20.59 5.09 1.76
N PHE A 192 -20.89 5.92 2.75
CA PHE A 192 -21.15 5.47 4.12
C PHE A 192 -22.19 6.38 4.78
N SER A 193 -22.98 5.79 5.67
CA SER A 193 -24.00 6.47 6.46
C SER A 193 -23.43 6.79 7.84
N VAL A 194 -23.68 8.00 8.30
CA VAL A 194 -23.21 8.54 9.57
C VAL A 194 -24.41 9.07 10.34
N SER A 195 -24.52 8.72 11.62
CA SER A 195 -25.54 9.24 12.51
C SER A 195 -25.29 10.70 12.87
N GLN A 196 -26.35 11.41 13.27
CA GLN A 196 -26.20 12.79 13.78
C GLN A 196 -25.27 12.84 15.00
N GLN A 197 -25.33 11.85 15.90
CA GLN A 197 -24.48 11.78 17.09
C GLN A 197 -22.99 11.64 16.74
N GLU A 198 -22.66 10.83 15.72
CA GLU A 198 -21.28 10.69 15.25
C GLU A 198 -20.75 11.99 14.65
N LEU A 199 -21.59 12.73 13.91
CA LEU A 199 -21.21 14.05 13.39
C LEU A 199 -21.10 15.10 14.50
N GLU A 200 -21.93 15.06 15.54
CA GLU A 200 -21.79 15.95 16.71
C GLU A 200 -20.51 15.64 17.50
N ALA A 201 -20.14 14.36 17.62
CA ALA A 201 -18.85 13.95 18.21
C ALA A 201 -17.64 14.34 17.33
N GLY A 202 -17.86 14.48 16.02
CA GLY A 202 -16.85 14.82 15.04
C GLY A 202 -16.18 13.59 14.45
N ILE A 203 -16.53 13.27 13.21
CA ILE A 203 -15.93 12.17 12.46
C ILE A 203 -14.61 12.62 11.83
N VAL A 204 -13.69 11.67 11.65
CA VAL A 204 -12.42 11.90 10.96
C VAL A 204 -12.36 11.00 9.73
N LEU A 205 -12.20 11.65 8.59
CA LEU A 205 -12.02 11.01 7.30
C LEU A 205 -10.53 10.88 6.99
N GLY A 206 -10.14 9.71 6.50
CA GLY A 206 -8.76 9.44 6.11
C GLY A 206 -8.62 8.30 5.11
N GLY A 207 -7.45 8.21 4.48
CA GLY A 207 -7.17 7.20 3.45
C GLY A 207 -6.74 5.84 4.00
N ARG A 208 -6.52 5.76 5.31
CA ARG A 208 -6.08 4.54 6.01
C ARG A 208 -6.54 4.58 7.46
N LYS A 209 -6.72 3.41 8.06
CA LYS A 209 -7.09 3.29 9.47
C LYS A 209 -5.99 3.85 10.37
N THR A 210 -6.33 4.82 11.21
CA THR A 210 -5.49 5.32 12.31
C THR A 210 -6.29 5.27 13.62
N GLU A 211 -5.68 5.61 14.75
CA GLU A 211 -6.36 5.61 16.06
C GLU A 211 -7.60 6.52 16.07
N ASP A 212 -7.54 7.66 15.36
CA ASP A 212 -8.63 8.66 15.34
C ASP A 212 -9.51 8.58 14.09
N THR A 213 -9.15 7.77 13.09
CA THR A 213 -9.91 7.70 11.81
C THR A 213 -11.19 6.89 12.00
N THR A 214 -12.34 7.55 11.85
CA THR A 214 -13.64 6.89 11.97
C THR A 214 -14.12 6.30 10.64
N HIS A 215 -13.86 6.98 9.52
CA HIS A 215 -14.27 6.53 8.20
C HIS A 215 -13.11 6.57 7.19
N ILE A 216 -13.05 5.54 6.35
CA ILE A 216 -11.96 5.33 5.40
C ILE A 216 -12.43 5.63 3.98
N VAL A 217 -11.68 6.48 3.28
CA VAL A 217 -11.83 6.73 1.85
C VAL A 217 -10.69 6.00 1.14
N PRO A 218 -10.94 4.92 0.38
CA PRO A 218 -9.90 4.02 -0.13
C PRO A 218 -9.10 4.62 -1.31
N ASP A 219 -8.42 5.74 -1.07
CA ASP A 219 -7.59 6.44 -2.03
C ASP A 219 -6.22 6.78 -1.42
N ASN A 220 -5.14 6.37 -2.10
CA ASN A 220 -3.76 6.55 -1.65
C ASN A 220 -3.31 8.02 -1.60
N THR A 221 -4.07 8.92 -2.23
CA THR A 221 -3.85 10.37 -2.14
C THR A 221 -4.48 10.99 -0.89
N VAL A 222 -5.30 10.25 -0.16
CA VAL A 222 -5.93 10.70 1.08
C VAL A 222 -5.01 10.36 2.27
N SER A 223 -4.53 11.37 2.99
CA SER A 223 -3.80 11.21 4.27
C SER A 223 -4.53 10.32 5.28
N GLY A 224 -3.79 9.62 6.15
CA GLY A 224 -4.40 8.71 7.14
C GLY A 224 -5.34 9.38 8.13
N ARG A 225 -5.06 10.63 8.47
CA ARG A 225 -6.01 11.59 9.02
C ARG A 225 -6.02 12.76 8.05
N HIS A 226 -7.12 12.99 7.35
CA HIS A 226 -7.17 13.98 6.28
C HIS A 226 -7.99 15.19 6.68
N LEU A 227 -9.24 14.96 7.08
CA LEU A 227 -10.12 16.02 7.55
C LEU A 227 -11.00 15.53 8.69
N ARG A 228 -11.50 16.49 9.46
CA ARG A 228 -12.55 16.28 10.45
C ARG A 228 -13.82 16.96 9.97
N LEU A 229 -14.94 16.26 10.07
CA LEU A 229 -16.27 16.76 9.80
C LEU A 229 -17.07 16.74 11.09
N ARG A 230 -17.71 17.84 11.45
CA ARG A 230 -18.56 17.89 12.66
C ARG A 230 -19.78 18.78 12.48
N LEU A 231 -20.84 18.50 13.20
CA LEU A 231 -21.96 19.41 13.36
C LEU A 231 -21.69 20.36 14.54
N GLN A 232 -21.97 21.64 14.34
CA GLN A 232 -21.88 22.66 15.37
C GLN A 232 -23.22 23.39 15.46
N LEU A 233 -23.78 23.48 16.67
CA LEU A 233 -24.96 24.31 16.93
C LEU A 233 -24.54 25.76 17.09
N ASP A 234 -25.05 26.63 16.23
CA ASP A 234 -24.93 28.08 16.33
C ASP A 234 -26.33 28.67 16.46
N THR A 235 -26.64 29.29 17.61
CA THR A 235 -27.86 30.07 17.92
C THR A 235 -29.06 29.78 16.98
N GLY A 236 -29.66 28.59 17.12
CA GLY A 236 -30.88 28.19 16.40
C GLY A 236 -30.69 27.41 15.08
N SER A 237 -29.45 27.18 14.62
CA SER A 237 -29.16 26.41 13.40
C SER A 237 -27.95 25.48 13.55
N THR A 238 -28.01 24.28 12.97
CA THR A 238 -26.88 23.35 12.93
C THR A 238 -26.07 23.56 11.66
N SER A 239 -24.80 23.95 11.81
CA SER A 239 -23.87 24.13 10.70
C SER A 239 -22.91 22.94 10.59
N LEU A 240 -22.60 22.54 9.35
CA LEU A 240 -21.57 21.54 9.09
C LEU A 240 -20.21 22.23 9.02
N ILE A 241 -19.29 21.79 9.88
CA ILE A 241 -17.93 22.32 10.00
C ILE A 241 -16.97 21.28 9.47
N LEU A 242 -16.07 21.74 8.60
CA LEU A 242 -15.01 20.94 8.02
C LEU A 242 -13.65 21.57 8.37
N GLU A 243 -12.74 20.75 8.89
CA GLU A 243 -11.38 21.15 9.25
C GLU A 243 -10.38 20.22 8.56
N ASP A 244 -9.43 20.78 7.81
CA ASP A 244 -8.29 20.01 7.29
C ASP A 244 -7.29 19.72 8.43
N LEU A 245 -6.90 18.45 8.59
CA LEU A 245 -6.03 17.98 9.67
C LEU A 245 -4.56 17.92 9.25
N ASP A 246 -4.08 18.96 8.56
CA ASP A 246 -2.73 19.05 7.98
C ASP A 246 -2.44 17.93 6.97
N SER A 247 -3.35 17.81 6.01
CA SER A 247 -3.28 16.76 5.01
C SER A 247 -2.18 17.04 3.95
N MET A 248 -1.43 16.00 3.55
CA MET A 248 -0.32 16.14 2.57
C MET A 248 -0.76 16.76 1.24
N ASN A 249 -1.94 16.38 0.73
CA ASN A 249 -2.45 16.83 -0.57
C ASN A 249 -3.48 17.96 -0.44
N GLY A 250 -3.85 18.35 0.79
CA GLY A 250 -4.84 19.38 1.07
C GLY A 250 -6.28 18.91 0.84
N THR A 251 -7.19 19.69 1.44
CA THR A 251 -8.62 19.63 1.20
C THR A 251 -9.08 20.88 0.43
N LEU A 252 -9.92 20.70 -0.59
CA LEU A 252 -10.60 21.79 -1.30
C LEU A 252 -12.10 21.72 -1.05
N VAL A 253 -12.74 22.87 -0.93
CA VAL A 253 -14.20 22.99 -0.84
C VAL A 253 -14.63 23.99 -1.90
N ASP A 254 -15.48 23.55 -2.83
CA ASP A 254 -15.94 24.35 -3.96
C ASP A 254 -14.75 25.00 -4.70
N GLU A 255 -13.75 24.18 -5.03
CA GLU A 255 -12.48 24.54 -5.69
C GLU A 255 -11.53 25.44 -4.87
N GLN A 256 -11.94 25.91 -3.70
CA GLN A 256 -11.09 26.70 -2.82
C GLN A 256 -10.34 25.82 -1.81
N ARG A 257 -9.00 25.85 -1.86
CA ARG A 257 -8.15 25.14 -0.89
C ARG A 257 -8.32 25.72 0.51
N LEU A 258 -8.47 24.82 1.49
CA LEU A 258 -8.54 25.16 2.91
C LEU A 258 -7.16 25.37 3.53
N GLN A 259 -7.10 26.24 4.54
CA GLN A 259 -5.93 26.32 5.41
C GLN A 259 -6.01 25.19 6.46
N PRO A 260 -4.92 24.45 6.70
CA PRO A 260 -4.84 23.45 7.76
C PRO A 260 -5.24 24.02 9.13
N HIS A 261 -5.96 23.23 9.93
CA HIS A 261 -6.42 23.60 11.28
C HIS A 261 -7.29 24.85 11.36
N HIS A 262 -7.88 25.28 10.23
CA HIS A 262 -8.82 26.39 10.19
C HIS A 262 -10.23 25.87 9.84
N PRO A 263 -11.13 25.69 10.83
CA PRO A 263 -12.47 25.17 10.57
C PRO A 263 -13.27 26.09 9.64
N LYS A 264 -13.82 25.53 8.55
CA LYS A 264 -14.68 26.24 7.60
C LYS A 264 -16.10 25.68 7.66
N ARG A 265 -17.09 26.58 7.62
CA ARG A 265 -18.50 26.21 7.45
C ARG A 265 -18.75 25.82 5.99
N ILE A 266 -19.43 24.70 5.79
CA ILE A 266 -19.73 24.19 4.45
C ILE A 266 -21.23 23.94 4.26
N SER A 267 -21.69 24.05 3.02
CA SER A 267 -23.09 23.77 2.65
C SER A 267 -23.27 22.29 2.33
N LEU A 268 -24.50 21.78 2.40
CA LEU A 268 -24.85 20.41 1.96
C LEU A 268 -24.62 20.20 0.46
N GLN A 269 -24.59 21.28 -0.32
CA GLN A 269 -24.32 21.22 -1.75
C GLN A 269 -22.83 21.34 -2.08
N SER A 270 -21.98 21.65 -1.10
CA SER A 270 -20.56 21.87 -1.33
C SER A 270 -19.88 20.59 -1.81
N ARG A 271 -19.03 20.72 -2.82
CA ARG A 271 -18.15 19.65 -3.29
C ARG A 271 -16.85 19.69 -2.51
N ILE A 272 -16.51 18.58 -1.87
CA ILE A 272 -15.33 18.47 -1.03
C ILE A 272 -14.35 17.55 -1.73
N GLN A 273 -13.21 18.11 -2.13
CA GLN A 273 -12.11 17.31 -2.66
C GLN A 273 -11.10 17.03 -1.55
N ILE A 274 -10.81 15.75 -1.32
CA ILE A 274 -9.83 15.26 -0.35
C ILE A 274 -8.73 14.50 -1.09
N GLY A 275 -7.55 15.13 -1.22
CA GLY A 275 -6.54 14.63 -2.14
C GLY A 275 -7.09 14.53 -3.57
N GLY A 276 -7.11 13.32 -4.13
CA GLY A 276 -7.65 13.01 -5.45
C GLY A 276 -9.10 12.52 -5.45
N SER A 277 -9.72 12.31 -4.28
CA SER A 277 -11.12 11.87 -4.18
C SER A 277 -12.06 13.06 -4.05
N GLU A 278 -13.27 12.95 -4.60
CA GLU A 278 -14.34 13.93 -4.46
C GLU A 278 -15.49 13.33 -3.68
N ILE A 279 -15.94 14.02 -2.63
CA ILE A 279 -17.04 13.60 -1.76
C ILE A 279 -18.05 14.73 -1.56
N GLN A 280 -19.28 14.35 -1.26
CA GLN A 280 -20.39 15.23 -0.92
C GLN A 280 -21.12 14.68 0.30
N VAL A 281 -21.65 15.60 1.10
CA VAL A 281 -22.40 15.29 2.32
C VAL A 281 -23.87 15.63 2.07
N SER A 282 -24.75 14.65 2.21
CA SER A 282 -26.18 14.79 2.01
C SER A 282 -26.96 14.27 3.22
N ARG A 283 -28.23 14.65 3.33
CA ARG A 283 -29.16 14.04 4.28
C ARG A 283 -29.89 12.90 3.57
N GLY A 284 -29.87 11.70 4.17
CA GLY A 284 -30.53 10.49 3.66
C GLY A 284 -32.00 10.39 4.05
#